data_AF-A0A533XAD6-F1
#
_entry.id   AF-A0A533XAD6-F1
#
_cell.length_a   1.000
_cell.length_b   1.000
_cell.length_c   1.000
_cell.angle_alpha   90.00
_cell.angle_beta   90.00
_cell.angle_gamma   90.00
#
_symmetry.space_group_name_H-M   'P 1'
#
loop_
_entity.id
_entity.type
_entity.pdbx_description
1 polymer ?
#
loop_
_entity_poly.entity_id
_entity_poly.type
_entity_poly.pdbx_seq_one_letter_code
_entity_poly.pdbx_strand_id
1 'polypeptide(L)'
;MSEQIKVPKGLSGVSVTETKISKSDVDGSLIYRGYTIEDLAENASFEEAAHLVLYGELPDRAQLARFNSELRSRMKVDPSVYEIIRDLPKDAHPIDVLRTAVSSLGSLEMKPAPDEQQLSVAAKMATLVANSYRIEQGMKLIEPDSQLTFAENLLYMISGEKPEGADAWTFERELIFYLEHDLNASSFTVRVVASTLADVYSAVTAGLAALKGPLHGGANEGAMQMLVEIKDPSAAAGYVADALAKGKKIVGFGHRIYKQFDPRAGLSKRYLKQLLAEKKMDDRLFWLCDALEREMWERKKIPANLDFYAAPVFFTLGIPIPLYTPIFAASRVFGWIAHYNEQLLDNKLIRPEATYIGPKDLKYRPLAER
;
A
#
# COMPACT_ATOMS: atom_id res chain seq x y z
N MET A 1 18.39 2.12 -36.83
CA MET A 1 17.14 1.83 -36.09
C MET A 1 17.38 0.53 -35.35
N SER A 2 17.29 0.53 -34.03
CA SER A 2 17.40 -0.69 -33.24
C SER A 2 16.28 -1.65 -33.61
N GLU A 3 16.59 -2.94 -33.71
CA GLU A 3 15.60 -3.99 -33.91
C GLU A 3 14.58 -3.97 -32.76
N GLN A 4 13.28 -4.00 -33.08
CA GLN A 4 12.24 -4.05 -32.04
C GLN A 4 12.26 -5.41 -31.36
N ILE A 5 12.56 -5.42 -30.06
CA ILE A 5 12.48 -6.62 -29.23
C ILE A 5 11.01 -6.81 -28.80
N LYS A 6 10.47 -8.01 -29.01
CA LYS A 6 9.15 -8.37 -28.49
C LYS A 6 9.23 -8.65 -26.98
N VAL A 7 8.59 -7.80 -26.20
CA VAL A 7 8.52 -7.93 -24.73
C VAL A 7 7.23 -8.69 -24.33
N PRO A 8 7.26 -9.58 -23.32
CA PRO A 8 6.06 -10.24 -22.80
C PRO A 8 4.98 -9.25 -22.35
N LYS A 9 3.70 -9.62 -22.55
CA LYS A 9 2.56 -8.81 -22.09
C LYS A 9 2.65 -8.58 -20.58
N GLY A 10 2.38 -7.34 -20.16
CA GLY A 10 2.45 -6.94 -18.76
C GLY A 10 3.86 -6.96 -18.15
N LEU A 11 4.90 -6.96 -18.99
CA LEU A 11 6.32 -6.96 -18.57
C LEU A 11 6.69 -8.14 -17.65
N SER A 12 5.96 -9.25 -17.75
CA SER A 12 6.20 -10.42 -16.91
C SER A 12 7.59 -11.01 -17.17
N GLY A 13 8.40 -11.13 -16.11
CA GLY A 13 9.76 -11.66 -16.19
C GLY A 13 10.78 -10.69 -16.79
N VAL A 14 10.44 -9.41 -16.96
CA VAL A 14 11.34 -8.39 -17.50
C VAL A 14 11.89 -7.53 -16.38
N SER A 15 13.22 -7.47 -16.28
CA SER A 15 13.91 -6.48 -15.45
C SER A 15 13.99 -5.17 -16.24
N VAL A 16 13.34 -4.12 -15.75
CA VAL A 16 13.30 -2.80 -16.41
C VAL A 16 14.27 -1.78 -15.78
N THR A 17 14.82 -2.10 -14.60
CA THR A 17 15.77 -1.27 -13.87
C THR A 17 16.52 -2.14 -12.86
N GLU A 18 17.69 -1.68 -12.43
CA GLU A 18 18.31 -2.16 -11.20
C GLU A 18 17.72 -1.41 -10.00
N THR A 19 17.69 -2.06 -8.84
CA THR A 19 17.25 -1.45 -7.58
C THR A 19 18.05 -2.03 -6.42
N LYS A 20 18.30 -1.19 -5.42
CA LYS A 20 18.87 -1.62 -4.14
C LYS A 20 17.83 -1.63 -3.02
N ILE A 21 16.56 -1.29 -3.29
CA ILE A 21 15.55 -1.01 -2.25
C ILE A 21 15.04 -2.28 -1.60
N SER A 22 14.50 -3.18 -2.40
CA SER A 22 13.85 -4.39 -1.92
C SER A 22 13.97 -5.54 -2.90
N LYS A 23 13.78 -6.76 -2.39
CA LYS A 23 13.68 -7.96 -3.21
C LYS A 23 12.77 -8.97 -2.55
N SER A 24 11.78 -9.44 -3.32
CA SER A 24 11.01 -10.65 -2.99
C SER A 24 11.52 -11.81 -3.85
N ASP A 25 11.55 -13.01 -3.28
CA ASP A 25 11.92 -14.23 -4.02
C ASP A 25 10.90 -15.36 -3.86
N VAL A 26 10.98 -16.35 -4.75
CA VAL A 26 10.05 -17.49 -4.83
C VAL A 26 10.19 -18.45 -3.65
N ASP A 27 11.31 -18.39 -2.93
CA ASP A 27 11.57 -19.14 -1.70
C ASP A 27 10.80 -18.62 -0.48
N GLY A 28 10.10 -17.49 -0.61
CA GLY A 28 9.36 -16.87 0.49
C GLY A 28 10.15 -15.81 1.25
N SER A 29 11.30 -15.35 0.74
CA SER A 29 12.03 -14.22 1.32
C SER A 29 11.48 -12.87 0.86
N LEU A 30 11.55 -11.88 1.76
CA LEU A 30 11.43 -10.46 1.46
C LEU A 30 12.54 -9.73 2.20
N ILE A 31 13.31 -8.94 1.47
CA ILE A 31 14.33 -8.07 2.06
C ILE A 31 14.09 -6.60 1.74
N TYR A 32 14.36 -5.72 2.70
CA TYR A 32 14.54 -4.28 2.48
C TYR A 32 15.99 -3.92 2.75
N ARG A 33 16.69 -3.38 1.74
CA ARG A 33 18.11 -2.98 1.82
C ARG A 33 19.04 -4.05 2.44
N GLY A 34 18.72 -5.33 2.24
CA GLY A 34 19.50 -6.46 2.76
C GLY A 34 19.02 -7.05 4.10
N TYR A 35 18.07 -6.42 4.79
CA TYR A 35 17.47 -6.94 6.03
C TYR A 35 16.20 -7.71 5.72
N THR A 36 15.99 -8.86 6.36
CA THR A 36 14.77 -9.64 6.15
C THR A 36 13.57 -8.95 6.77
N ILE A 37 12.38 -9.18 6.20
CA ILE A 37 11.16 -8.60 6.73
C ILE A 37 10.85 -9.09 8.15
N GLU A 38 11.22 -10.34 8.48
CA GLU A 38 11.12 -10.89 9.82
C GLU A 38 11.99 -10.11 10.81
N ASP A 39 13.23 -9.80 10.45
CA ASP A 39 14.15 -9.08 11.33
C ASP A 39 13.67 -7.64 11.59
N LEU A 40 13.24 -6.95 10.53
CA LEU A 40 12.66 -5.60 10.67
C LEU A 40 11.36 -5.62 11.48
N ALA A 41 10.51 -6.64 11.28
CA ALA A 41 9.26 -6.76 12.01
C ALA A 41 9.47 -7.08 13.49
N GLU A 42 10.52 -7.79 13.89
CA GLU A 42 10.74 -8.07 15.31
C GLU A 42 11.56 -6.96 16.00
N ASN A 43 12.43 -6.25 15.28
CA ASN A 43 13.47 -5.43 15.91
C ASN A 43 13.44 -3.93 15.58
N ALA A 44 12.77 -3.48 14.51
CA ALA A 44 12.82 -2.08 14.07
C ALA A 44 11.49 -1.35 14.29
N SER A 45 11.49 -0.08 14.68
CA SER A 45 10.31 0.81 14.54
C SER A 45 9.94 1.05 13.08
N PHE A 46 8.74 1.55 12.82
CA PHE A 46 8.37 1.95 11.46
C PHE A 46 9.29 3.05 10.93
N GLU A 47 9.66 4.02 11.77
CA GLU A 47 10.56 5.09 11.37
C GLU A 47 11.97 4.62 11.05
N GLU A 48 12.52 3.62 11.75
CA GLU A 48 13.79 2.98 11.39
C GLU A 48 13.70 2.26 10.04
N ALA A 49 12.64 1.49 9.80
CA ALA A 49 12.43 0.80 8.53
C ALA A 49 12.20 1.79 7.38
N ALA A 50 11.44 2.86 7.59
CA ALA A 50 11.21 3.93 6.62
C ALA A 50 12.51 4.67 6.30
N HIS A 51 13.32 5.00 7.31
CA HIS A 51 14.64 5.60 7.11
C HIS A 51 15.55 4.67 6.30
N LEU A 52 15.60 3.38 6.63
CA LEU A 52 16.35 2.38 5.88
C LEU A 52 15.94 2.37 4.40
N VAL A 53 14.63 2.28 4.12
CA VAL A 53 14.13 2.25 2.72
C VAL A 53 14.50 3.52 1.97
N LEU A 54 14.31 4.70 2.57
CA LEU A 54 14.57 6.00 1.94
C LEU A 54 16.06 6.27 1.72
N TYR A 55 16.90 6.05 2.73
CA TYR A 55 18.29 6.51 2.75
C TYR A 55 19.30 5.39 2.53
N GLY A 56 18.88 4.12 2.59
CA GLY A 56 19.70 2.96 2.28
C GLY A 56 20.44 2.34 3.46
N GLU A 57 20.39 2.97 4.64
CA GLU A 57 21.04 2.51 5.86
C GLU A 57 20.13 2.69 7.08
N LEU A 58 20.30 1.82 8.09
CA LEU A 58 19.64 1.99 9.38
C LEU A 58 20.18 3.25 10.06
N PRO A 59 19.31 4.09 10.64
CA PRO A 59 19.76 5.32 11.30
C PRO A 59 20.48 5.02 12.61
N ASP A 60 21.51 5.82 12.91
CA ASP A 60 21.96 6.00 14.29
C ASP A 60 20.92 6.80 15.12
N ARG A 61 21.16 6.93 16.43
CA ARG A 61 20.24 7.64 17.33
C ARG A 61 19.99 9.10 16.93
N ALA A 62 21.00 9.79 16.41
CA ALA A 62 20.88 11.20 16.02
C ALA A 62 20.14 11.35 14.69
N GLN A 63 20.42 10.47 13.73
CA GLN A 63 19.71 10.38 12.45
C GLN A 63 18.22 10.08 12.68
N LEU A 64 17.90 9.09 13.53
CA LEU A 64 16.51 8.73 13.85
C LEU A 64 15.78 9.87 14.56
N ALA A 65 16.41 10.51 15.54
CA ALA A 65 15.82 11.64 16.24
C ALA A 65 15.51 12.82 15.29
N ARG A 66 16.42 13.10 14.34
CA ARG A 66 16.20 14.12 13.30
C ARG A 66 15.05 13.73 12.38
N PHE A 67 15.07 12.51 11.86
CA PHE A 67 14.02 12.00 10.97
C PHE A 67 12.63 12.08 11.62
N ASN A 68 12.50 11.65 12.87
CA ASN A 68 11.25 11.72 13.61
C ASN A 68 10.77 13.16 13.81
N SER A 69 11.69 14.07 14.15
CA SER A 69 11.40 15.50 14.27
C SER A 69 10.92 16.11 12.95
N GLU A 70 11.54 15.71 11.84
CA GLU A 70 11.19 16.18 10.50
C GLU A 70 9.82 15.67 10.04
N LEU A 71 9.49 14.41 10.31
CA LEU A 71 8.15 13.88 10.05
C LEU A 71 7.11 14.63 10.88
N ARG A 72 7.31 14.71 12.19
CA ARG A 72 6.36 15.35 13.14
C ARG A 72 6.07 16.80 12.78
N SER A 73 7.09 17.57 12.43
CA SER A 73 6.95 18.98 12.05
C SER A 73 6.18 19.21 10.75
N ARG A 74 6.00 18.17 9.92
CA ARG A 74 5.35 18.26 8.60
C ARG A 74 3.95 17.63 8.54
N MET A 75 3.48 16.98 9.60
CA MET A 75 2.20 16.24 9.60
C MET A 75 0.95 17.11 9.39
N LYS A 76 1.02 18.42 9.68
CA LYS A 76 -0.12 19.33 9.56
C LYS A 76 -0.44 19.62 8.10
N VAL A 77 -1.70 19.46 7.71
CA VAL A 77 -2.20 19.70 6.36
C VAL A 77 -2.85 21.08 6.28
N ASP A 78 -2.66 21.78 5.16
CA ASP A 78 -3.31 23.06 4.90
C ASP A 78 -4.85 22.91 4.87
N PRO A 79 -5.62 23.75 5.58
CA PRO A 79 -7.08 23.66 5.62
C PRO A 79 -7.77 23.67 4.25
N SER A 80 -7.16 24.32 3.24
CA SER A 80 -7.68 24.38 1.87
C SER A 80 -7.81 22.99 1.24
N VAL A 81 -6.95 22.03 1.63
CA VAL A 81 -7.04 20.64 1.19
C VAL A 81 -8.31 19.99 1.73
N TYR A 82 -8.67 20.28 2.99
CA TYR A 82 -9.90 19.78 3.58
C TYR A 82 -11.15 20.42 2.97
N GLU A 83 -11.08 21.66 2.50
CA GLU A 83 -12.16 22.30 1.74
C GLU A 83 -12.40 21.57 0.41
N ILE A 84 -11.34 21.28 -0.34
CA ILE A 84 -11.42 20.48 -1.58
C ILE A 84 -12.05 19.10 -1.32
N ILE A 85 -11.64 18.42 -0.23
CA ILE A 85 -12.21 17.11 0.12
C ILE A 85 -13.71 17.22 0.42
N ARG A 86 -14.18 18.28 1.10
CA ARG A 86 -15.60 18.49 1.43
C ARG A 86 -16.49 18.67 0.20
N ASP A 87 -15.92 19.16 -0.90
CA ASP A 87 -16.65 19.35 -2.16
C ASP A 87 -16.75 18.07 -3.00
N LEU A 88 -16.06 17.00 -2.61
CA LEU A 88 -16.18 15.70 -3.27
C LEU A 88 -17.50 14.99 -2.90
N PRO A 89 -18.01 14.08 -3.75
CA PRO A 89 -19.14 13.23 -3.40
C PRO A 89 -18.88 12.46 -2.09
N LYS A 90 -19.90 12.35 -1.23
CA LYS A 90 -19.79 11.66 0.07
C LYS A 90 -19.50 10.16 -0.04
N ASP A 91 -19.82 9.57 -1.18
CA ASP A 91 -19.60 8.17 -1.53
C ASP A 91 -18.40 7.98 -2.48
N ALA A 92 -17.53 9.00 -2.59
CA ALA A 92 -16.29 8.88 -3.34
C ALA A 92 -15.42 7.75 -2.78
N HIS A 93 -14.69 7.07 -3.66
CA HIS A 93 -13.78 6.03 -3.24
C HIS A 93 -12.65 6.64 -2.39
N PRO A 94 -12.26 6.07 -1.23
CA PRO A 94 -11.26 6.66 -0.33
C PRO A 94 -9.91 6.98 -1.01
N ILE A 95 -9.45 6.11 -1.91
CA ILE A 95 -8.25 6.38 -2.74
C ILE A 95 -8.44 7.53 -3.74
N ASP A 96 -9.64 7.78 -4.29
CA ASP A 96 -9.87 8.97 -5.12
C ASP A 96 -9.77 10.26 -4.29
N VAL A 97 -10.31 10.24 -3.06
CA VAL A 97 -10.22 11.37 -2.13
C VAL A 97 -8.77 11.61 -1.74
N LEU A 98 -8.05 10.56 -1.33
CA LEU A 98 -6.62 10.65 -0.98
C LEU A 98 -5.77 11.13 -2.16
N ARG A 99 -6.01 10.62 -3.38
CA ARG A 99 -5.33 11.08 -4.60
C ARG A 99 -5.58 12.57 -4.86
N THR A 100 -6.82 13.03 -4.69
CA THR A 100 -7.19 14.44 -4.88
C THR A 100 -6.52 15.34 -3.85
N ALA A 101 -6.47 14.89 -2.59
CA ALA A 101 -5.80 15.60 -1.51
C ALA A 101 -4.28 15.75 -1.77
N VAL A 102 -3.60 14.67 -2.17
CA VAL A 102 -2.18 14.69 -2.51
C VAL A 102 -1.89 15.56 -3.73
N SER A 103 -2.73 15.48 -4.77
CA SER A 103 -2.60 16.37 -5.94
C SER A 103 -2.75 17.85 -5.57
N SER A 104 -3.61 18.15 -4.60
CA SER A 104 -3.84 19.51 -4.11
C SER A 104 -2.63 20.03 -3.31
N LEU A 105 -2.01 19.17 -2.49
CA LEU A 105 -0.75 19.51 -1.79
C LEU A 105 0.35 19.95 -2.76
N GLY A 106 0.49 19.26 -3.90
CA GLY A 106 1.50 19.62 -4.92
C GLY A 106 1.34 21.06 -5.45
N SER A 107 0.11 21.58 -5.52
CA SER A 107 -0.14 22.96 -5.92
C SER A 107 0.12 23.98 -4.80
N LEU A 108 -0.07 23.58 -3.55
CA LEU A 108 0.12 24.44 -2.37
C LEU A 108 1.58 24.47 -1.89
N GLU A 109 2.35 23.41 -2.16
CA GLU A 109 3.70 23.18 -1.65
C GLU A 109 4.76 23.19 -2.76
N MET A 110 4.63 24.10 -3.74
CA MET A 110 5.60 24.23 -4.85
C MET A 110 6.92 24.91 -4.45
N LYS A 111 6.96 25.61 -3.30
CA LYS A 111 8.11 26.42 -2.87
C LYS A 111 9.26 25.64 -2.17
N PRO A 112 8.98 24.66 -1.30
CA PRO A 112 10.01 23.86 -0.63
C PRO A 112 10.95 23.15 -1.62
N ALA A 113 12.16 22.82 -1.17
CA ALA A 113 13.10 22.03 -1.96
C ALA A 113 12.56 20.60 -2.20
N PRO A 114 12.97 19.89 -3.27
CA PRO A 114 12.40 18.58 -3.60
C PRO A 114 12.50 17.53 -2.50
N ASP A 115 13.57 17.53 -1.71
CA ASP A 115 13.76 16.67 -0.53
C ASP A 115 12.78 17.01 0.60
N GLU A 116 12.55 18.31 0.83
CA GLU A 116 11.52 18.77 1.77
C GLU A 116 10.11 18.35 1.34
N GLN A 117 9.80 18.41 0.03
CA GLN A 117 8.53 17.96 -0.55
C GLN A 117 8.30 16.45 -0.32
N GLN A 118 9.35 15.63 -0.49
CA GLN A 118 9.28 14.17 -0.28
C GLN A 118 8.90 13.82 1.15
N LEU A 119 9.60 14.39 2.14
CA LEU A 119 9.25 14.17 3.54
C LEU A 119 7.89 14.78 3.90
N SER A 120 7.52 15.90 3.26
CA SER A 120 6.23 16.54 3.46
C SER A 120 5.07 15.63 3.07
N VAL A 121 5.07 15.09 1.86
CA VAL A 121 3.98 14.20 1.40
C VAL A 121 3.93 12.91 2.22
N ALA A 122 5.09 12.36 2.61
CA ALA A 122 5.16 11.16 3.44
C ALA A 122 4.56 11.40 4.84
N ALA A 123 4.98 12.48 5.52
CA ALA A 123 4.48 12.84 6.85
C ALA A 123 2.98 13.14 6.86
N LYS A 124 2.48 13.83 5.82
CA LYS A 124 1.06 14.21 5.71
C LYS A 124 0.14 13.05 5.35
N MET A 125 0.68 11.94 4.82
CA MET A 125 -0.15 10.83 4.36
C MET A 125 -1.00 10.24 5.50
N ALA A 126 -0.44 10.12 6.72
CA ALA A 126 -1.20 9.67 7.89
C ALA A 126 -2.39 10.61 8.20
N THR A 127 -2.12 11.92 8.25
CA THR A 127 -3.14 12.95 8.51
C THR A 127 -4.21 12.95 7.42
N LEU A 128 -3.80 12.86 6.15
CA LEU A 128 -4.72 12.81 5.02
C LEU A 128 -5.60 11.57 5.06
N VAL A 129 -5.04 10.39 5.32
CA VAL A 129 -5.81 9.13 5.41
C VAL A 129 -6.89 9.23 6.47
N ALA A 130 -6.52 9.63 7.69
CA ALA A 130 -7.47 9.72 8.79
C ALA A 130 -8.51 10.83 8.56
N ASN A 131 -8.07 12.06 8.28
CA ASN A 131 -8.98 13.20 8.21
C ASN A 131 -9.83 13.22 6.94
N SER A 132 -9.39 12.62 5.82
CA SER A 132 -10.26 12.45 4.64
C SER A 132 -11.47 11.59 4.98
N TYR A 133 -11.26 10.45 5.64
CA TYR A 133 -12.34 9.59 6.09
C TYR A 133 -13.24 10.29 7.10
N ARG A 134 -12.67 11.03 8.06
CA ARG A 134 -13.47 11.79 9.03
C ARG A 134 -14.35 12.84 8.35
N ILE A 135 -13.86 13.51 7.31
CA ILE A 135 -14.66 14.45 6.51
C ILE A 135 -15.81 13.73 5.79
N GLU A 136 -15.52 12.61 5.11
CA GLU A 136 -16.53 11.80 4.42
C GLU A 136 -17.65 11.34 5.39
N GLN A 137 -17.27 10.97 6.62
CA GLN A 137 -18.21 10.55 7.68
C GLN A 137 -18.85 11.71 8.45
N GLY A 138 -18.56 12.98 8.11
CA GLY A 138 -19.07 14.15 8.85
C GLY A 138 -18.57 14.26 10.29
N MET A 139 -17.45 13.60 10.61
CA MET A 139 -16.79 13.64 11.91
C MET A 139 -15.90 14.87 12.05
N LYS A 140 -15.63 15.29 13.30
CA LYS A 140 -14.67 16.36 13.58
C LYS A 140 -13.26 15.90 13.22
N LEU A 141 -12.48 16.77 12.60
CA LEU A 141 -11.05 16.53 12.35
C LEU A 141 -10.30 16.28 13.65
N ILE A 142 -9.24 15.49 13.56
CA ILE A 142 -8.28 15.29 14.65
C ILE A 142 -6.93 15.80 14.18
N GLU A 143 -6.33 16.69 14.96
CA GLU A 143 -4.97 17.17 14.70
C GLU A 143 -3.95 16.08 15.07
N PRO A 144 -2.85 15.95 14.31
CA PRO A 144 -1.79 15.00 14.63
C PRO A 144 -1.16 15.32 15.99
N ASP A 145 -0.86 14.28 16.77
CA ASP A 145 -0.15 14.41 18.05
C ASP A 145 1.35 14.18 17.83
N SER A 146 2.13 15.26 17.94
CA SER A 146 3.59 15.24 17.76
C SER A 146 4.36 14.39 18.79
N GLN A 147 3.71 13.93 19.86
CA GLN A 147 4.33 13.05 20.85
C GLN A 147 4.30 11.57 20.44
N LEU A 148 3.43 11.21 19.49
CA LEU A 148 3.24 9.84 19.02
C LEU A 148 4.24 9.46 17.91
N THR A 149 4.44 8.17 17.71
CA THR A 149 5.09 7.62 16.50
C THR A 149 4.18 7.77 15.29
N PHE A 150 4.69 7.52 14.09
CA PHE A 150 3.89 7.56 12.86
C PHE A 150 2.69 6.60 12.94
N ALA A 151 2.93 5.36 13.38
CA ALA A 151 1.89 4.34 13.51
C ALA A 151 0.86 4.70 14.58
N GLU A 152 1.32 5.11 15.76
CA GLU A 152 0.45 5.53 16.86
C GLU A 152 -0.42 6.72 16.46
N ASN A 153 0.17 7.74 15.81
CA ASN A 153 -0.53 8.93 15.38
C ASN A 153 -1.61 8.62 14.33
N LEU A 154 -1.29 7.78 13.34
CA LEU A 154 -2.27 7.35 12.34
C LEU A 154 -3.44 6.61 13.00
N LEU A 155 -3.17 5.65 13.88
CA LEU A 155 -4.20 4.89 14.57
C LEU A 155 -5.06 5.81 15.47
N TYR A 156 -4.42 6.71 16.22
CA TYR A 156 -5.08 7.73 17.04
C TYR A 156 -6.01 8.63 16.23
N MET A 157 -5.58 9.15 15.08
CA MET A 157 -6.43 10.02 14.27
C MET A 157 -7.61 9.26 13.63
N ILE A 158 -7.43 7.98 13.30
CA ILE A 158 -8.51 7.13 12.79
C ILE A 158 -9.54 6.87 13.89
N SER A 159 -9.11 6.38 15.05
CA SER A 159 -10.01 5.94 16.14
C SER A 159 -10.58 7.09 16.96
N GLY A 160 -9.80 8.15 17.16
CA GLY A 160 -10.06 9.21 18.13
C GLY A 160 -9.53 8.95 19.53
N GLU A 161 -8.85 7.83 19.74
CA GLU A 161 -8.33 7.37 21.03
C GLU A 161 -6.86 6.97 20.90
N LYS A 162 -6.04 7.29 21.91
CA LYS A 162 -4.63 6.86 21.89
C LYS A 162 -4.58 5.34 21.95
N PRO A 163 -3.76 4.68 21.11
CA PRO A 163 -3.69 3.22 21.11
C PRO A 163 -3.16 2.69 22.45
N GLU A 164 -3.70 1.56 22.89
CA GLU A 164 -3.36 0.90 24.16
C GLU A 164 -2.88 -0.54 23.92
N GLY A 165 -2.14 -1.11 24.88
CA GLY A 165 -1.67 -2.49 24.81
C GLY A 165 -0.84 -2.77 23.55
N ALA A 166 -1.10 -3.89 22.87
CA ALA A 166 -0.44 -4.24 21.62
C ALA A 166 -0.97 -3.52 20.37
N ASP A 167 -2.00 -2.66 20.46
CA ASP A 167 -2.64 -2.09 19.27
C ASP A 167 -1.66 -1.31 18.39
N ALA A 168 -0.89 -0.40 19.00
CA ALA A 168 0.13 0.38 18.30
C ALA A 168 1.22 -0.51 17.69
N TRP A 169 1.72 -1.47 18.49
CA TRP A 169 2.80 -2.35 18.07
C TRP A 169 2.37 -3.23 16.89
N THR A 170 1.20 -3.89 16.97
CA THR A 170 0.67 -4.73 15.90
C THR A 170 0.38 -3.92 14.65
N PHE A 171 -0.21 -2.72 14.78
CA PHE A 171 -0.45 -1.84 13.65
C PHE A 171 0.85 -1.41 12.96
N GLU A 172 1.89 -1.09 13.73
CA GLU A 172 3.20 -0.72 13.21
C GLU A 172 3.84 -1.83 12.35
N ARG A 173 3.72 -3.10 12.77
CA ARG A 173 4.22 -4.23 11.99
C ARG A 173 3.53 -4.34 10.63
N GLU A 174 2.20 -4.17 10.60
CA GLU A 174 1.45 -4.16 9.35
C GLU A 174 1.90 -3.01 8.43
N LEU A 175 2.19 -1.84 8.98
CA LEU A 175 2.77 -0.74 8.20
C LEU A 175 4.14 -1.15 7.63
N ILE A 176 5.03 -1.77 8.40
CA ILE A 176 6.33 -2.24 7.89
C ILE A 176 6.15 -3.26 6.74
N PHE A 177 5.16 -4.14 6.80
CA PHE A 177 4.86 -5.09 5.72
C PHE A 177 4.38 -4.44 4.41
N TYR A 178 3.71 -3.29 4.51
CA TYR A 178 3.26 -2.52 3.36
C TYR A 178 4.30 -1.52 2.84
N LEU A 179 5.38 -1.25 3.59
CA LEU A 179 6.35 -0.19 3.33
C LEU A 179 6.91 -0.27 1.91
N GLU A 180 7.26 -1.48 1.46
CA GLU A 180 7.83 -1.70 0.14
C GLU A 180 7.61 -3.14 -0.33
N HIS A 181 7.50 -3.36 -1.64
CA HIS A 181 7.34 -4.71 -2.17
C HIS A 181 7.70 -4.80 -3.67
N ASP A 182 9.00 -4.79 -3.98
CA ASP A 182 9.56 -4.86 -5.34
C ASP A 182 8.94 -3.79 -6.27
N LEU A 183 9.19 -3.91 -7.58
CA LEU A 183 8.65 -3.04 -8.61
C LEU A 183 7.22 -3.44 -9.02
N ASN A 184 6.30 -3.37 -8.06
CA ASN A 184 4.86 -3.55 -8.29
C ASN A 184 4.27 -2.42 -9.17
N ALA A 185 3.01 -2.54 -9.58
CA ALA A 185 2.39 -1.64 -10.56
C ALA A 185 2.41 -0.16 -10.15
N SER A 186 2.16 0.15 -8.86
CA SER A 186 2.20 1.54 -8.40
C SER A 186 3.62 2.07 -8.27
N SER A 187 4.57 1.27 -7.78
CA SER A 187 6.00 1.65 -7.76
C SER A 187 6.54 1.87 -9.19
N PHE A 188 6.20 1.02 -10.15
CA PHE A 188 6.58 1.22 -11.55
C PHE A 188 5.97 2.49 -12.14
N THR A 189 4.70 2.77 -11.83
CA THR A 189 4.02 4.00 -12.26
C THR A 189 4.71 5.25 -11.70
N VAL A 190 5.10 5.22 -10.43
CA VAL A 190 5.89 6.29 -9.81
C VAL A 190 7.20 6.52 -10.55
N ARG A 191 7.93 5.46 -10.92
CA ARG A 191 9.16 5.58 -11.74
C ARG A 191 8.90 6.12 -13.14
N VAL A 192 7.79 5.73 -13.79
CA VAL A 192 7.41 6.30 -15.10
C VAL A 192 7.25 7.81 -15.01
N VAL A 193 6.53 8.32 -14.00
CA VAL A 193 6.33 9.76 -13.80
C VAL A 193 7.64 10.44 -13.39
N ALA A 194 8.42 9.85 -12.48
CA ALA A 194 9.74 10.35 -12.11
C ALA A 194 10.67 10.50 -13.32
N SER A 195 10.59 9.56 -14.28
CA SER A 195 11.45 9.57 -15.47
C SER A 195 11.27 10.79 -16.37
N THR A 196 10.12 11.49 -16.25
CA THR A 196 9.84 12.75 -16.94
C THR A 196 10.29 13.98 -16.17
N LEU A 197 10.93 13.81 -15.00
CA LEU A 197 11.29 14.86 -14.05
C LEU A 197 10.08 15.60 -13.45
N ALA A 198 8.90 14.97 -13.42
CA ALA A 198 7.75 15.50 -12.70
C ALA A 198 7.99 15.40 -11.18
N ASP A 199 7.36 16.29 -10.41
CA ASP A 199 7.55 16.38 -8.96
C ASP A 199 7.02 15.14 -8.20
N VAL A 200 7.42 15.03 -6.94
CA VAL A 200 7.04 13.88 -6.09
C VAL A 200 5.53 13.79 -5.84
N TYR A 201 4.79 14.91 -5.75
CA TYR A 201 3.33 14.87 -5.56
C TYR A 201 2.66 14.32 -6.81
N SER A 202 3.12 14.72 -8.00
CA SER A 202 2.68 14.14 -9.28
C SER A 202 2.95 12.63 -9.34
N ALA A 203 4.14 12.19 -8.91
CA ALA A 203 4.50 10.78 -8.91
C ALA A 203 3.66 9.96 -7.90
N VAL A 204 3.49 10.44 -6.66
CA VAL A 204 2.65 9.79 -5.63
C VAL A 204 1.17 9.77 -6.05
N THR A 205 0.67 10.85 -6.67
CA THR A 205 -0.69 10.90 -7.23
C THR A 205 -0.91 9.81 -8.27
N ALA A 206 0.07 9.57 -9.15
CA ALA A 206 0.01 8.49 -10.13
C ALA A 206 0.12 7.10 -9.47
N GLY A 207 0.97 6.96 -8.43
CA GLY A 207 1.06 5.77 -7.60
C GLY A 207 -0.28 5.40 -6.95
N LEU A 208 -0.99 6.37 -6.38
CA LEU A 208 -2.34 6.21 -5.82
C LEU A 208 -3.35 5.80 -6.90
N ALA A 209 -3.29 6.40 -8.09
CA ALA A 209 -4.16 6.04 -9.20
C ALA A 209 -3.95 4.57 -9.63
N ALA A 210 -2.71 4.10 -9.70
CA ALA A 210 -2.38 2.70 -9.98
C ALA A 210 -2.80 1.76 -8.84
N LEU A 211 -2.61 2.18 -7.58
CA LEU A 211 -3.01 1.43 -6.38
C LEU A 211 -4.53 1.21 -6.30
N LYS A 212 -5.34 2.18 -6.71
CA LYS A 212 -6.80 2.05 -6.74
C LYS A 212 -7.30 0.85 -7.55
N GLY A 213 -6.57 0.44 -8.58
CA GLY A 213 -7.00 -0.63 -9.47
C GLY A 213 -7.24 -1.93 -8.70
N PRO A 214 -8.36 -2.65 -8.93
CA PRO A 214 -8.73 -3.85 -8.15
C PRO A 214 -7.83 -5.07 -8.40
N LEU A 215 -6.88 -4.95 -9.33
CA LEU A 215 -5.81 -5.94 -9.57
C LEU A 215 -4.52 -5.61 -8.81
N HIS A 216 -4.52 -4.53 -8.01
CA HIS A 216 -3.39 -4.07 -7.23
C HIS A 216 -3.79 -3.81 -5.77
N GLY A 217 -4.59 -2.78 -5.48
CA GLY A 217 -5.14 -2.50 -4.15
C GLY A 217 -6.53 -3.10 -3.93
N GLY A 218 -7.08 -2.91 -2.73
CA GLY A 218 -8.43 -3.35 -2.35
C GLY A 218 -8.58 -4.85 -2.04
N ALA A 219 -7.51 -5.64 -2.18
CA ALA A 219 -7.55 -7.07 -1.85
C ALA A 219 -7.78 -7.31 -0.36
N ASN A 220 -7.23 -6.48 0.52
CA ASN A 220 -7.46 -6.57 1.98
C ASN A 220 -8.90 -6.18 2.34
N GLU A 221 -9.48 -5.17 1.69
CA GLU A 221 -10.90 -4.81 1.85
C GLU A 221 -11.82 -5.96 1.44
N GLY A 222 -11.57 -6.54 0.25
CA GLY A 222 -12.35 -7.68 -0.25
C GLY A 222 -12.17 -8.93 0.61
N ALA A 223 -10.97 -9.17 1.15
CA ALA A 223 -10.72 -10.26 2.09
C ALA A 223 -11.56 -10.09 3.36
N MET A 224 -11.59 -8.88 3.95
CA MET A 224 -12.38 -8.65 5.15
C MET A 224 -13.88 -8.73 4.90
N GLN A 225 -14.37 -8.17 3.78
CA GLN A 225 -15.78 -8.30 3.39
C GLN A 225 -16.20 -9.76 3.25
N MET A 226 -15.35 -10.58 2.63
CA MET A 226 -15.55 -12.03 2.54
C MET A 226 -15.59 -12.69 3.93
N LEU A 227 -14.65 -12.36 4.83
CA LEU A 227 -14.62 -12.92 6.18
C LEU A 227 -15.87 -12.56 6.99
N VAL A 228 -16.34 -11.30 6.89
CA VAL A 228 -17.59 -10.84 7.52
C VAL A 228 -18.83 -11.51 6.94
N GLU A 229 -18.81 -11.88 5.65
CA GLU A 229 -19.91 -12.62 5.02
C GLU A 229 -19.96 -14.08 5.50
N ILE A 230 -18.82 -14.76 5.54
CA ILE A 230 -18.74 -16.19 5.90
C ILE A 230 -19.03 -16.40 7.39
N LYS A 231 -18.44 -15.57 8.27
CA LYS A 231 -18.58 -15.57 9.75
C LYS A 231 -18.13 -16.82 10.48
N ASP A 232 -18.49 -18.02 10.01
CA ASP A 232 -18.30 -19.29 10.70
C ASP A 232 -17.16 -20.11 10.09
N PRO A 233 -16.15 -20.52 10.88
CA PRO A 233 -15.07 -21.39 10.41
C PRO A 233 -15.59 -22.68 9.75
N SER A 234 -16.71 -23.24 10.21
CA SER A 234 -17.30 -24.46 9.65
C SER A 234 -17.84 -24.28 8.21
N ALA A 235 -18.13 -23.03 7.80
CA ALA A 235 -18.60 -22.71 6.46
C ALA A 235 -17.46 -22.59 5.42
N ALA A 236 -16.20 -22.52 5.86
CA ALA A 236 -15.03 -22.29 4.99
C ALA A 236 -14.92 -23.33 3.86
N ALA A 237 -15.05 -24.62 4.19
CA ALA A 237 -14.93 -25.70 3.22
C ALA A 237 -15.98 -25.61 2.10
N GLY A 238 -17.23 -25.33 2.46
CA GLY A 238 -18.34 -25.15 1.52
C GLY A 238 -18.14 -23.92 0.64
N TYR A 239 -17.71 -22.80 1.23
CA TYR A 239 -17.43 -21.55 0.52
C TYR A 239 -16.33 -21.74 -0.53
N VAL A 240 -15.19 -22.33 -0.15
CA VAL A 240 -14.08 -22.58 -1.07
C VAL A 240 -14.51 -23.53 -2.20
N ALA A 241 -15.22 -24.61 -1.88
CA ALA A 241 -15.71 -25.55 -2.88
C ALA A 241 -16.63 -24.87 -3.92
N ASP A 242 -17.58 -24.05 -3.48
CA ASP A 242 -18.50 -23.31 -4.36
C ASP A 242 -17.77 -22.28 -5.23
N ALA A 243 -16.89 -21.48 -4.65
CA ALA A 243 -16.10 -20.49 -5.38
C ALA A 243 -15.27 -21.13 -6.49
N LEU A 244 -14.61 -22.24 -6.18
CA LEU A 244 -13.79 -22.98 -7.15
C LEU A 244 -14.63 -23.63 -8.25
N ALA A 245 -15.80 -24.20 -7.92
CA ALA A 245 -16.72 -24.77 -8.90
C ALA A 245 -17.23 -23.72 -9.90
N LYS A 246 -17.36 -22.46 -9.47
CA LYS A 246 -17.78 -21.32 -10.30
C LYS A 246 -16.61 -20.60 -11.00
N GLY A 247 -15.37 -21.09 -10.87
CA GLY A 247 -14.18 -20.44 -11.42
C GLY A 247 -13.87 -19.06 -10.82
N LYS A 248 -14.43 -18.75 -9.64
CA LYS A 248 -14.16 -17.50 -8.92
C LYS A 248 -12.80 -17.58 -8.23
N LYS A 249 -12.09 -16.45 -8.21
CA LYS A 249 -10.89 -16.30 -7.37
C LYS A 249 -11.30 -15.99 -5.93
N ILE A 250 -10.56 -16.53 -4.98
CA ILE A 250 -10.72 -16.20 -3.56
C ILE A 250 -9.77 -15.04 -3.25
N VAL A 251 -10.32 -13.94 -2.77
CA VAL A 251 -9.55 -12.73 -2.45
C VAL A 251 -8.58 -13.01 -1.29
N GLY A 252 -7.38 -12.42 -1.34
CA GLY A 252 -6.33 -12.67 -0.35
C GLY A 252 -5.48 -13.93 -0.60
N PHE A 253 -5.75 -14.69 -1.68
CA PHE A 253 -5.00 -15.89 -2.03
C PHE A 253 -4.21 -15.74 -3.33
N GLY A 254 -2.98 -16.24 -3.28
CA GLY A 254 -2.06 -16.27 -4.39
C GLY A 254 -1.27 -14.97 -4.56
N HIS A 255 -0.12 -15.12 -5.21
CA HIS A 255 0.82 -14.03 -5.37
C HIS A 255 1.65 -14.20 -6.65
N ARG A 256 2.11 -13.08 -7.23
CA ARG A 256 2.90 -13.11 -8.46
C ARG A 256 4.26 -13.78 -8.26
N ILE A 257 4.89 -13.52 -7.12
CA ILE A 257 6.24 -13.99 -6.74
C ILE A 257 6.11 -15.25 -5.87
N TYR A 258 5.66 -15.10 -4.62
CA TYR A 258 5.38 -16.21 -3.69
C TYR A 258 4.47 -17.31 -4.26
N LYS A 259 5.00 -18.54 -4.29
CA LYS A 259 4.27 -19.74 -4.73
C LYS A 259 3.92 -20.68 -3.59
N GLN A 260 4.74 -20.70 -2.55
CA GLN A 260 4.54 -21.59 -1.41
C GLN A 260 4.09 -20.85 -0.15
N PHE A 261 4.61 -19.64 0.07
CA PHE A 261 4.37 -18.90 1.31
C PHE A 261 4.75 -17.42 1.13
N ASP A 262 3.94 -16.51 1.69
CA ASP A 262 4.26 -15.09 1.84
C ASP A 262 4.71 -14.85 3.30
N PRO A 263 5.95 -14.40 3.55
CA PRO A 263 6.49 -14.25 4.90
C PRO A 263 5.67 -13.29 5.76
N ARG A 264 5.13 -12.24 5.13
CA ARG A 264 4.33 -11.23 5.80
C ARG A 264 2.97 -11.79 6.23
N ALA A 265 2.38 -12.66 5.39
CA ALA A 265 1.12 -13.33 5.72
C ALA A 265 1.28 -14.22 6.96
N GLY A 266 2.37 -14.98 7.05
CA GLY A 266 2.64 -15.81 8.21
C GLY A 266 2.93 -15.01 9.48
N LEU A 267 3.66 -13.90 9.38
CA LEU A 267 3.87 -12.99 10.51
C LEU A 267 2.56 -12.35 10.97
N SER A 268 1.79 -11.76 10.04
CA SER A 268 0.48 -11.15 10.31
C SER A 268 -0.50 -12.13 10.95
N LYS A 269 -0.52 -13.41 10.49
CA LYS A 269 -1.29 -14.48 11.14
C LYS A 269 -0.91 -14.69 12.61
N ARG A 270 0.39 -14.66 12.95
CA ARG A 270 0.84 -14.77 14.35
C ARG A 270 0.40 -13.56 15.17
N TYR A 271 0.56 -12.36 14.61
CA TYR A 271 0.22 -11.12 15.30
C TYR A 271 -1.28 -10.98 15.52
N LEU A 272 -2.13 -11.41 14.57
CA LEU A 272 -3.58 -11.52 14.77
C LEU A 272 -3.91 -12.37 16.00
N LYS A 273 -3.27 -13.54 16.12
CA LYS A 273 -3.52 -14.46 17.24
C LYS A 273 -3.09 -13.85 18.58
N GLN A 274 -1.95 -13.17 18.62
CA GLN A 274 -1.50 -12.43 19.82
C GLN A 274 -2.46 -11.30 20.18
N LEU A 275 -2.83 -10.47 19.20
CA LEU A 275 -3.73 -9.34 19.39
C LEU A 275 -5.07 -9.78 19.98
N LEU A 276 -5.68 -10.83 19.43
CA LEU A 276 -6.94 -11.39 19.94
C LEU A 276 -6.80 -11.88 21.38
N ALA A 277 -5.71 -12.57 21.71
CA ALA A 277 -5.46 -13.08 23.05
C ALA A 277 -5.26 -11.95 24.08
N GLU A 278 -4.49 -10.92 23.74
CA GLU A 278 -4.24 -9.77 24.61
C GLU A 278 -5.49 -8.94 24.85
N LYS A 279 -6.29 -8.71 23.80
CA LYS A 279 -7.59 -8.02 23.89
C LYS A 279 -8.69 -8.88 24.51
N LYS A 280 -8.42 -10.17 24.80
CA LYS A 280 -9.39 -11.16 25.30
C LYS A 280 -10.64 -11.24 24.42
N MET A 281 -10.44 -11.11 23.12
CA MET A 281 -11.49 -11.26 22.11
C MET A 281 -11.64 -12.73 21.72
N ASP A 282 -12.79 -13.10 21.15
CA ASP A 282 -12.98 -14.45 20.65
C ASP A 282 -12.06 -14.74 19.46
N ASP A 283 -11.62 -15.99 19.33
CA ASP A 283 -10.68 -16.42 18.29
C ASP A 283 -11.38 -16.95 17.03
N ARG A 284 -12.70 -16.76 16.90
CA ARG A 284 -13.48 -17.28 15.76
C ARG A 284 -12.97 -16.72 14.43
N LEU A 285 -12.62 -15.43 14.40
CA LEU A 285 -12.07 -14.78 13.20
C LEU A 285 -10.74 -15.42 12.80
N PHE A 286 -9.86 -15.72 13.75
CA PHE A 286 -8.60 -16.41 13.51
C PHE A 286 -8.85 -17.82 12.94
N TRP A 287 -9.75 -18.59 13.55
CA TRP A 287 -10.07 -19.94 13.07
C TRP A 287 -10.75 -19.96 11.71
N LEU A 288 -11.53 -18.93 11.36
CA LEU A 288 -12.09 -18.78 10.02
C LEU A 288 -10.98 -18.57 8.99
N CYS A 289 -10.01 -17.69 9.29
CA CYS A 289 -8.88 -17.44 8.42
C CYS A 289 -8.04 -18.72 8.23
N ASP A 290 -7.75 -19.44 9.32
CA ASP A 290 -7.00 -20.71 9.31
C ASP A 290 -7.71 -21.79 8.48
N ALA A 291 -9.04 -21.92 8.64
CA ALA A 291 -9.83 -22.89 7.89
C ALA A 291 -9.83 -22.58 6.38
N LEU A 292 -10.00 -21.32 5.99
CA LEU A 292 -9.93 -20.90 4.58
C LEU A 292 -8.54 -21.13 3.98
N GLU A 293 -7.48 -20.82 4.73
CA GLU A 293 -6.10 -21.06 4.30
C GLU A 293 -5.84 -22.55 4.06
N ARG A 294 -6.26 -23.41 5.00
CA ARG A 294 -6.13 -24.87 4.87
C ARG A 294 -6.85 -25.39 3.64
N GLU A 295 -8.11 -25.01 3.44
CA GLU A 295 -8.92 -25.46 2.29
C GLU A 295 -8.31 -25.01 0.95
N MET A 296 -7.81 -23.78 0.86
CA MET A 296 -7.13 -23.30 -0.33
C MET A 296 -5.82 -24.04 -0.61
N TRP A 297 -5.03 -24.32 0.43
CA TRP A 297 -3.81 -25.08 0.30
C TRP A 297 -4.06 -26.53 -0.11
N GLU A 298 -5.02 -27.20 0.51
CA GLU A 298 -5.36 -28.59 0.20
C GLU A 298 -5.85 -28.74 -1.24
N ARG A 299 -6.74 -27.84 -1.70
CA ARG A 299 -7.39 -27.95 -3.02
C ARG A 299 -6.59 -27.37 -4.17
N LYS A 300 -5.81 -26.30 -3.94
CA LYS A 300 -5.17 -25.53 -5.01
C LYS A 300 -3.68 -25.30 -4.84
N LYS A 301 -3.09 -25.56 -3.67
CA LYS A 301 -1.68 -25.25 -3.36
C LYS A 301 -1.37 -23.77 -3.62
N ILE A 302 -2.32 -22.90 -3.24
CA ILE A 302 -2.19 -21.45 -3.37
C ILE A 302 -2.13 -20.88 -1.94
N PRO A 303 -1.05 -20.19 -1.55
CA PRO A 303 -0.91 -19.63 -0.21
C PRO A 303 -1.77 -18.38 -0.03
N ALA A 304 -2.09 -18.06 1.23
CA ALA A 304 -2.55 -16.73 1.58
C ALA A 304 -1.43 -15.69 1.32
N ASN A 305 -1.81 -14.47 0.96
CA ASN A 305 -0.89 -13.33 0.89
C ASN A 305 -1.13 -12.37 2.07
N LEU A 306 -0.30 -11.35 2.20
CA LEU A 306 -0.41 -10.36 3.28
C LEU A 306 -1.83 -9.80 3.43
N ASP A 307 -2.49 -9.46 2.32
CA ASP A 307 -3.80 -8.80 2.35
C ASP A 307 -4.88 -9.64 3.05
N PHE A 308 -4.75 -10.97 3.03
CA PHE A 308 -5.67 -11.88 3.72
C PHE A 308 -5.58 -11.78 5.25
N TYR A 309 -4.38 -11.63 5.81
CA TYR A 309 -4.17 -11.58 7.26
C TYR A 309 -4.10 -10.16 7.83
N ALA A 310 -3.67 -9.17 7.03
CA ALA A 310 -3.75 -7.76 7.42
C ALA A 310 -5.21 -7.30 7.63
N ALA A 311 -6.13 -7.81 6.81
CA ALA A 311 -7.56 -7.53 6.88
C ALA A 311 -8.19 -7.79 8.27
N PRO A 312 -8.12 -9.01 8.84
CA PRO A 312 -8.64 -9.29 10.18
C PRO A 312 -7.84 -8.59 11.28
N VAL A 313 -6.55 -8.27 11.08
CA VAL A 313 -5.78 -7.45 12.04
C VAL A 313 -6.38 -6.05 12.12
N PHE A 314 -6.55 -5.37 10.98
CA PHE A 314 -7.15 -4.03 10.94
C PHE A 314 -8.58 -4.03 11.50
N PHE A 315 -9.37 -5.06 11.20
CA PHE A 315 -10.71 -5.22 11.77
C PHE A 315 -10.67 -5.33 13.30
N THR A 316 -9.74 -6.13 13.84
CA THR A 316 -9.58 -6.31 15.29
C THR A 316 -9.12 -5.03 15.99
N LEU A 317 -8.36 -4.19 15.30
CA LEU A 317 -7.96 -2.83 15.75
C LEU A 317 -9.10 -1.79 15.63
N GLY A 318 -10.29 -2.18 15.18
CA GLY A 318 -11.43 -1.27 15.02
C GLY A 318 -11.32 -0.34 13.81
N ILE A 319 -10.41 -0.63 12.87
CA ILE A 319 -10.20 0.20 11.68
C ILE A 319 -11.34 -0.08 10.68
N PRO A 320 -12.03 0.97 10.18
CA PRO A 320 -13.03 0.83 9.12
C PRO A 320 -12.46 0.21 7.83
N ILE A 321 -13.18 -0.74 7.23
CA ILE A 321 -12.77 -1.42 5.98
C ILE A 321 -12.35 -0.44 4.87
N PRO A 322 -13.06 0.67 4.59
CA PRO A 322 -12.68 1.60 3.53
C PRO A 322 -11.28 2.25 3.71
N LEU A 323 -10.68 2.16 4.91
CA LEU A 323 -9.36 2.69 5.21
C LEU A 323 -8.22 1.70 4.93
N TYR A 324 -8.47 0.45 4.56
CA TYR A 324 -7.39 -0.54 4.44
C TYR A 324 -6.43 -0.24 3.28
N THR A 325 -6.93 0.11 2.10
CA THR A 325 -6.07 0.57 0.99
C THR A 325 -5.45 1.95 1.25
N PRO A 326 -6.16 2.94 1.84
CA PRO A 326 -5.54 4.19 2.29
C PRO A 326 -4.37 3.98 3.27
N ILE A 327 -4.49 3.07 4.24
CA ILE A 327 -3.40 2.72 5.18
C ILE A 327 -2.23 2.06 4.46
N PHE A 328 -2.50 1.16 3.50
CA PHE A 328 -1.47 0.66 2.59
C PHE A 328 -0.71 1.82 1.96
N ALA A 329 -1.41 2.84 1.45
CA ALA A 329 -0.78 4.00 0.81
C ALA A 329 0.02 4.86 1.80
N ALA A 330 -0.44 5.02 3.05
CA ALA A 330 0.28 5.69 4.13
C ALA A 330 1.64 5.07 4.43
N SER A 331 1.74 3.74 4.30
CA SER A 331 3.02 3.06 4.40
C SER A 331 3.81 3.08 3.08
N ARG A 332 3.17 2.71 1.96
CA ARG A 332 3.85 2.56 0.67
C ARG A 332 4.45 3.85 0.12
N VAL A 333 3.97 5.02 0.54
CA VAL A 333 4.50 6.32 0.09
C VAL A 333 6.02 6.43 0.29
N PHE A 334 6.57 5.84 1.36
CA PHE A 334 8.01 5.82 1.62
C PHE A 334 8.77 4.96 0.58
N GLY A 335 8.25 3.77 0.25
CA GLY A 335 8.77 2.94 -0.83
C GLY A 335 8.66 3.61 -2.20
N TRP A 336 7.55 4.31 -2.48
CA TRP A 336 7.39 5.10 -3.71
C TRP A 336 8.44 6.21 -3.80
N ILE A 337 8.69 6.95 -2.72
CA ILE A 337 9.72 8.00 -2.69
C ILE A 337 11.11 7.39 -2.91
N ALA A 338 11.41 6.23 -2.32
CA ALA A 338 12.68 5.54 -2.55
C ALA A 338 12.86 5.16 -4.03
N HIS A 339 11.81 4.62 -4.68
CA HIS A 339 11.83 4.30 -6.11
C HIS A 339 11.91 5.55 -7.00
N TYR A 340 11.24 6.63 -6.62
CA TYR A 340 11.34 7.94 -7.26
C TYR A 340 12.78 8.44 -7.22
N ASN A 341 13.43 8.38 -6.06
CA ASN A 341 14.82 8.80 -5.89
C ASN A 341 15.81 7.93 -6.69
N GLU A 342 15.66 6.60 -6.65
CA GLU A 342 16.50 5.72 -7.49
C GLU A 342 16.30 5.96 -9.00
N GLN A 343 15.10 6.32 -9.43
CA GLN A 343 14.85 6.69 -10.83
C GLN A 343 15.53 8.01 -11.21
N LEU A 344 15.62 8.99 -10.30
CA LEU A 344 16.29 10.26 -10.57
C LEU A 344 17.82 10.15 -10.56
N LEU A 345 18.39 9.25 -9.75
CA LEU A 345 19.84 9.05 -9.65
C LEU A 345 20.47 8.53 -10.95
N ASP A 346 19.77 7.66 -11.68
CA ASP A 346 20.19 7.16 -13.01
C ASP A 346 19.05 7.34 -14.02
N ASN A 347 18.68 8.61 -14.25
CA ASN A 347 17.45 8.90 -14.97
C ASN A 347 17.53 8.63 -16.48
N LYS A 348 16.55 7.86 -16.96
CA LYS A 348 16.24 7.69 -18.38
C LYS A 348 14.73 7.73 -18.59
N LEU A 349 14.28 8.58 -19.51
CA LEU A 349 12.88 8.69 -19.87
C LEU A 349 12.29 7.33 -20.28
N ILE A 350 11.27 6.87 -19.56
CA ILE A 350 10.57 5.62 -19.86
C ILE A 350 9.57 5.89 -20.99
N ARG A 351 9.95 5.48 -22.21
CA ARG A 351 9.15 5.68 -23.43
C ARG A 351 9.20 4.44 -24.33
N PRO A 352 8.41 3.38 -24.04
CA PRO A 352 8.37 2.19 -24.87
C PRO A 352 7.69 2.46 -26.23
N GLU A 353 7.98 1.61 -27.20
CA GLU A 353 7.29 1.60 -28.49
C GLU A 353 6.12 0.59 -28.50
N ALA A 354 5.12 0.84 -29.34
CA ALA A 354 4.05 -0.10 -29.63
C ALA A 354 4.15 -0.58 -31.09
N THR A 355 3.92 -1.88 -31.32
CA THR A 355 3.78 -2.40 -32.68
C THR A 355 2.41 -2.02 -33.24
N TYR A 356 2.38 -1.20 -34.29
CA TYR A 356 1.14 -0.83 -34.98
C TYR A 356 0.59 -2.04 -35.77
N ILE A 357 -0.57 -2.55 -35.36
CA ILE A 357 -1.30 -3.66 -36.00
C ILE A 357 -2.62 -3.23 -36.65
N GLY A 358 -2.84 -1.92 -36.76
CA GLY A 358 -4.03 -1.36 -37.41
C GLY A 358 -3.94 -1.39 -38.94
N PRO A 359 -5.06 -1.11 -39.63
CA PRO A 359 -5.08 -1.00 -41.09
C PRO A 359 -4.21 0.17 -41.58
N LYS A 360 -3.47 -0.05 -42.67
CA LYS A 360 -2.66 0.98 -43.33
C LYS A 360 -3.34 1.44 -44.62
N ASP A 361 -2.98 2.64 -45.07
CA ASP A 361 -3.36 3.18 -46.38
C ASP A 361 -4.88 3.34 -46.60
N LEU A 362 -5.64 3.50 -45.52
CA LEU A 362 -7.06 3.86 -45.61
C LEU A 362 -7.21 5.23 -46.26
N LYS A 363 -8.08 5.32 -47.27
CA LYS A 363 -8.44 6.60 -47.89
C LYS A 363 -9.54 7.27 -47.07
N TYR A 364 -9.31 8.52 -46.67
CA TYR A 364 -10.33 9.34 -46.02
C TYR A 364 -11.51 9.55 -46.98
N ARG A 365 -12.73 9.18 -46.54
CA ARG A 365 -13.98 9.49 -47.24
C ARG A 365 -14.68 10.67 -46.53
N PRO A 366 -15.00 11.77 -47.24
CA PRO A 366 -15.82 12.85 -46.70
C PRO A 366 -17.11 12.31 -46.07
N LEU A 367 -17.64 12.96 -45.02
CA LEU A 367 -18.82 12.45 -44.30
C LEU A 367 -20.01 12.14 -45.23
N ALA A 368 -20.23 12.95 -46.26
CA ALA A 368 -21.27 12.74 -47.28
C ALA A 368 -21.05 11.49 -48.16
N GLU A 369 -19.85 10.94 -48.14
CA GLU A 369 -19.42 9.80 -48.96
C GLU A 369 -19.02 8.59 -48.11
N ARG A 370 -19.40 8.48 -46.83
CA ARG A 370 -18.99 7.31 -46.00
C ARG A 370 -19.85 6.09 -46.24
#